data_AF-A0AAN9YKV7-F1
#
_entry.id   AF-A0AAN9YKV7-F1
#
_cell.length_a   1.000
_cell.length_b   1.000
_cell.length_c   1.000
_cell.angle_alpha   90.00
_cell.angle_beta   90.00
_cell.angle_gamma   90.00
#
_symmetry.space_group_name_H-M   'P 1'
#
loop_
_entity.id
_entity.type
_entity.pdbx_description
1 polymer ?
#
loop_
_entity_poly.entity_id
_entity_poly.type
_entity_poly.pdbx_seq_one_letter_code
_entity_poly.pdbx_strand_id
1 'polypeptide(L)'
;MSEDSKPVKAKGKDKEREKAAKKIHKAIDGLSTEQAGQLLDLNPALAQELSSGNDDDPNAVTDALRRLNLQDIMTGLASSGKNVKDMGAYKFWATQPVPKFGDDGDPNKPIEEGPIETRTVDDVPKSPAPLINGFEWCDIDLTDDGELKEVWELLNGHYVEDNEAMFRFNYSPSILKWAMMPPGWKKQWHRGVRASQSRKLVAFIAAIPVELRIRTNVLHASEVNLLCIHKKLRSKRLAPVLIKEITRLCNLEGVWQAIYTGGVVLPKPVSTCRYYHRAINWQKLYEVGFSPLPPNSKPSFQVRKYAVPDRTSTPGLREMQKKDVNAVQDLLTRYLAKYDMASEWDKAEVEHWLLHNKKDALEEQVVWSYVVEDAHKRITDFISFYCLESSVINHPKHKNVRAAYLFYYATETGLTTPVDKDALKARLNELVADSLVYCKKANFDVYNALSLMDNGLFLEDQKFGPGDGQLHYYLFNYKANPIAGGVDKRNRLDTENLSGIGFDIKTGTARTGRTVAGYQARLGTSVMCQYMLLKWYCDGCGAWYTSDDVKIEDCEAFLENGECDEQDFVREERSDAGGFCDDCMADSAD
;
A
#
# COMPACT_ATOMS: atom_id res chain seq x y z
N MET A 1 -37.89 0.11 53.84
CA MET A 1 -39.05 0.81 53.25
C MET A 1 -38.48 1.71 52.16
N SER A 2 -38.23 1.18 50.96
CA SER A 2 -39.17 1.08 49.82
C SER A 2 -39.69 2.43 49.37
N GLU A 3 -39.19 2.92 48.22
CA GLU A 3 -40.05 3.09 47.03
C GLU A 3 -39.23 3.28 45.75
N ASP A 4 -39.77 2.69 44.70
CA ASP A 4 -39.19 2.43 43.38
C ASP A 4 -39.28 3.65 42.44
N SER A 5 -38.32 3.76 41.50
CA SER A 5 -38.61 4.31 40.18
C SER A 5 -37.88 3.55 39.07
N LYS A 6 -38.66 3.07 38.09
CA LYS A 6 -38.33 2.09 37.04
C LYS A 6 -37.43 2.63 35.91
N PRO A 7 -36.70 1.76 35.20
CA PRO A 7 -35.88 2.13 34.03
C PRO A 7 -36.72 2.22 32.73
N VAL A 8 -36.47 3.24 31.93
CA VAL A 8 -37.04 3.43 30.59
C VAL A 8 -36.26 2.60 29.56
N LYS A 9 -36.98 1.75 28.81
CA LYS A 9 -36.48 0.80 27.80
C LYS A 9 -35.84 1.49 26.58
N ALA A 10 -34.57 1.20 26.31
CA ALA A 10 -33.86 1.50 25.06
C ALA A 10 -34.16 0.46 23.94
N LYS A 11 -35.42 0.33 23.50
CA LYS A 11 -35.83 -0.55 22.38
C LYS A 11 -36.11 0.18 21.05
N GLY A 12 -35.80 1.48 20.95
CA GLY A 12 -36.11 2.32 19.80
C GLY A 12 -35.05 2.37 18.68
N LYS A 13 -33.75 2.34 19.02
CA LYS A 13 -32.67 2.62 18.06
C LYS A 13 -32.34 1.47 17.10
N ASP A 14 -32.57 0.22 17.48
CA ASP A 14 -32.36 -0.92 16.57
C ASP A 14 -33.48 -1.06 15.53
N LYS A 15 -34.73 -0.68 15.87
CA LYS A 15 -35.83 -0.64 14.90
C LYS A 15 -35.67 0.49 13.87
N GLU A 16 -35.04 1.60 14.22
CA GLU A 16 -34.69 2.66 13.26
C GLU A 16 -33.54 2.26 12.34
N ARG A 17 -32.55 1.51 12.84
CA ARG A 17 -31.45 0.94 12.04
C ARG A 17 -31.94 -0.12 11.04
N GLU A 18 -32.85 -0.99 11.49
CA GLU A 18 -33.48 -2.00 10.62
C GLU A 18 -34.41 -1.35 9.59
N LYS A 19 -35.11 -0.26 9.94
CA LYS A 19 -35.90 0.55 9.00
C LYS A 19 -35.03 1.34 8.02
N ALA A 20 -33.84 1.81 8.42
CA ALA A 20 -32.91 2.52 7.53
C ALA A 20 -32.25 1.55 6.54
N ALA A 21 -31.84 0.36 7.00
CA ALA A 21 -31.35 -0.71 6.12
C ALA A 21 -32.44 -1.19 5.16
N LYS A 22 -33.68 -1.39 5.64
CA LYS A 22 -34.83 -1.70 4.78
C LYS A 22 -35.21 -0.54 3.84
N LYS A 23 -35.01 0.72 4.24
CA LYS A 23 -35.22 1.89 3.35
C LYS A 23 -34.16 1.98 2.26
N ILE A 24 -32.91 1.63 2.55
CA ILE A 24 -31.82 1.59 1.55
C ILE A 24 -32.03 0.40 0.60
N HIS A 25 -32.39 -0.77 1.13
CA HIS A 25 -32.76 -1.94 0.31
C HIS A 25 -33.97 -1.63 -0.60
N LYS A 26 -35.01 -0.99 -0.04
CA LYS A 26 -36.20 -0.57 -0.79
C LYS A 26 -35.94 0.59 -1.76
N ALA A 27 -34.92 1.41 -1.51
CA ALA A 27 -34.48 2.45 -2.44
C ALA A 27 -33.72 1.86 -3.63
N ILE A 28 -33.01 0.74 -3.45
CA ILE A 28 -32.37 -0.02 -4.53
C ILE A 28 -33.41 -0.86 -5.30
N ASP A 29 -34.39 -1.45 -4.61
CA ASP A 29 -35.49 -2.19 -5.24
C ASP A 29 -36.45 -1.27 -6.03
N GLY A 30 -36.47 0.03 -5.70
CA GLY A 30 -37.39 1.03 -6.23
C GLY A 30 -36.79 2.02 -7.24
N LEU A 31 -35.58 1.78 -7.75
CA LEU A 31 -35.00 2.62 -8.81
C LEU A 31 -35.92 2.63 -10.03
N SER A 32 -36.35 3.83 -10.46
CA SER A 32 -37.07 3.99 -11.73
C SER A 32 -36.11 3.81 -12.90
N THR A 33 -36.64 3.46 -14.07
CA THR A 33 -35.86 3.26 -15.30
C THR A 33 -35.02 4.50 -15.67
N GLU A 34 -35.52 5.71 -15.35
CA GLU A 34 -34.78 6.97 -15.53
C GLU A 34 -33.58 7.12 -14.57
N GLN A 35 -33.70 6.66 -13.33
CA GLN A 35 -32.61 6.73 -12.35
C GLN A 35 -31.51 5.69 -12.63
N ALA A 36 -31.87 4.53 -13.18
CA ALA A 36 -30.92 3.56 -13.69
C ALA A 36 -30.17 4.10 -14.94
N GLY A 37 -30.86 4.84 -15.81
CA GLY A 37 -30.25 5.54 -16.94
C GLY A 37 -29.20 6.55 -16.51
N GLN A 38 -29.48 7.38 -15.50
CA GLN A 38 -28.51 8.35 -14.97
C GLN A 38 -27.26 7.69 -14.35
N LEU A 39 -27.40 6.49 -13.76
CA LEU A 39 -26.27 5.70 -13.25
C LEU A 39 -25.39 5.11 -14.36
N LEU A 40 -25.99 4.78 -15.51
CA LEU A 40 -25.30 4.30 -16.71
C LEU A 40 -24.61 5.45 -17.47
N ASP A 41 -25.21 6.64 -17.49
CA ASP A 41 -24.58 7.86 -18.04
C ASP A 41 -23.33 8.28 -17.26
N LEU A 42 -23.33 8.00 -15.95
CA LEU A 42 -22.17 8.22 -15.06
C LEU A 42 -21.12 7.10 -15.17
N ASN A 43 -21.42 5.97 -15.83
CA ASN A 43 -20.48 4.87 -16.05
C ASN A 43 -20.62 4.26 -17.47
N PRO A 44 -19.99 4.88 -18.49
CA PRO A 44 -20.14 4.49 -19.89
C PRO A 44 -19.66 3.06 -20.21
N ALA A 45 -18.76 2.50 -19.40
CA ALA A 45 -18.23 1.15 -19.59
C ALA A 45 -19.26 0.07 -19.16
N LEU A 46 -20.01 0.33 -18.09
CA LEU A 46 -21.09 -0.55 -17.64
C LEU A 46 -22.22 -0.61 -18.66
N ALA A 47 -22.52 0.52 -19.31
CA ALA A 47 -23.47 0.58 -20.42
C ALA A 47 -23.02 -0.25 -21.63
N GLN A 48 -21.71 -0.33 -21.88
CA GLN A 48 -21.12 -1.08 -23.00
C GLN A 48 -21.05 -2.60 -22.75
N GLU A 49 -20.89 -3.02 -21.50
CA GLU A 49 -20.96 -4.44 -21.09
C GLU A 49 -22.40 -4.97 -21.08
N LEU A 50 -23.38 -4.14 -20.74
CA LEU A 50 -24.80 -4.52 -20.73
C LEU A 50 -25.43 -4.56 -22.13
N SER A 51 -24.88 -3.79 -23.08
CA SER A 51 -25.32 -3.78 -24.49
C SER A 51 -24.61 -4.84 -25.36
N SER A 52 -23.64 -5.58 -24.81
CA SER A 52 -22.97 -6.69 -25.51
C SER A 52 -23.56 -8.07 -25.20
N GLY A 53 -24.57 -8.13 -24.32
CA GLY A 53 -25.48 -9.27 -24.18
C GLY A 53 -26.68 -9.10 -25.11
N ASN A 54 -27.00 -10.13 -25.88
CA ASN A 54 -27.95 -10.09 -27.00
C ASN A 54 -29.45 -10.01 -26.61
N ASP A 55 -29.81 -9.31 -25.54
CA ASP A 55 -31.20 -9.18 -25.08
C ASP A 55 -31.61 -7.69 -25.00
N ASP A 56 -32.45 -7.25 -25.95
CA ASP A 56 -33.17 -5.96 -25.94
C ASP A 56 -34.28 -5.92 -24.86
N ASP A 57 -34.01 -6.41 -23.64
CA ASP A 57 -34.95 -6.35 -22.51
C ASP A 57 -34.50 -5.26 -21.50
N PRO A 58 -35.25 -4.15 -21.38
CA PRO A 58 -34.99 -3.09 -20.39
C PRO A 58 -34.93 -3.58 -18.93
N ASN A 59 -35.50 -4.75 -18.63
CA ASN A 59 -35.44 -5.32 -17.28
C ASN A 59 -34.13 -6.08 -16.98
N ALA A 60 -33.40 -6.54 -17.99
CA ALA A 60 -32.15 -7.29 -17.81
C ALA A 60 -31.03 -6.40 -17.21
N VAL A 61 -30.98 -5.14 -17.64
CA VAL A 61 -30.08 -4.09 -17.13
C VAL A 61 -30.36 -3.78 -15.65
N THR A 62 -31.63 -3.69 -15.31
CA THR A 62 -32.10 -3.38 -13.96
C THR A 62 -31.82 -4.55 -13.00
N ASP A 63 -31.96 -5.79 -13.47
CA ASP A 63 -31.64 -6.99 -12.71
C ASP A 63 -30.13 -7.24 -12.58
N ALA A 64 -29.31 -6.84 -13.56
CA ALA A 64 -27.86 -6.85 -13.46
C ALA A 64 -27.34 -5.83 -12.42
N LEU A 65 -27.91 -4.63 -12.38
CA LEU A 65 -27.62 -3.63 -11.35
C LEU A 65 -28.04 -4.08 -9.94
N ARG A 66 -29.14 -4.85 -9.82
CA ARG A 66 -29.58 -5.47 -8.55
C ARG A 66 -28.68 -6.61 -8.08
N ARG A 67 -27.94 -7.25 -8.98
CA ARG A 67 -26.97 -8.33 -8.69
C ARG A 67 -25.61 -7.82 -8.24
N LEU A 68 -25.31 -6.52 -8.41
CA LEU A 68 -24.10 -5.91 -7.87
C LEU A 68 -24.21 -5.84 -6.33
N ASN A 69 -23.42 -6.66 -5.65
CA ASN A 69 -23.44 -6.73 -4.19
C ASN A 69 -22.92 -5.42 -3.59
N LEU A 70 -23.53 -5.03 -2.46
CA LEU A 70 -23.12 -3.87 -1.67
C LEU A 70 -21.63 -3.93 -1.27
N GLN A 71 -21.02 -5.13 -1.18
CA GLN A 71 -19.60 -5.32 -0.92
C GLN A 71 -18.68 -4.96 -2.11
N ASP A 72 -19.10 -5.15 -3.35
CA ASP A 72 -18.32 -4.75 -4.53
C ASP A 72 -18.42 -3.23 -4.74
N ILE A 73 -19.61 -2.69 -4.53
CA ILE A 73 -19.84 -1.24 -4.47
C ILE A 73 -19.08 -0.64 -3.29
N MET A 74 -18.98 -1.33 -2.14
CA MET A 74 -18.23 -0.85 -0.98
C MET A 74 -16.72 -1.08 -1.09
N THR A 75 -16.26 -2.06 -1.86
CA THR A 75 -14.84 -2.17 -2.23
C THR A 75 -14.50 -1.03 -3.19
N GLY A 76 -15.40 -0.67 -4.11
CA GLY A 76 -15.32 0.53 -4.94
C GLY A 76 -15.44 1.85 -4.16
N LEU A 77 -16.29 1.94 -3.13
CA LEU A 77 -16.51 3.15 -2.32
C LEU A 77 -15.49 3.32 -1.18
N ALA A 78 -15.01 2.24 -0.56
CA ALA A 78 -13.85 2.24 0.34
C ALA A 78 -12.57 2.59 -0.42
N SER A 79 -12.58 2.42 -1.75
CA SER A 79 -11.57 2.90 -2.70
C SER A 79 -11.81 4.34 -3.20
N SER A 80 -12.47 5.18 -2.39
CA SER A 80 -12.79 6.58 -2.72
C SER A 80 -11.70 7.27 -3.54
N GLY A 81 -11.94 7.35 -4.86
CA GLY A 81 -11.32 8.23 -5.84
C GLY A 81 -9.80 8.13 -6.01
N LYS A 82 -9.31 7.19 -6.85
CA LYS A 82 -8.25 7.42 -7.87
C LYS A 82 -7.67 6.15 -8.54
N ASN A 83 -7.96 4.93 -8.09
CA ASN A 83 -7.17 3.75 -8.53
C ASN A 83 -7.95 2.46 -8.88
N VAL A 84 -9.28 2.46 -8.93
CA VAL A 84 -10.02 1.28 -9.40
C VAL A 84 -10.15 1.34 -10.92
N LYS A 85 -9.29 0.61 -11.65
CA LYS A 85 -9.58 0.29 -13.05
C LYS A 85 -10.55 -0.89 -13.08
N ASP A 86 -11.47 -0.87 -14.03
CA ASP A 86 -12.53 -1.86 -14.21
C ASP A 86 -12.00 -3.30 -14.42
N MET A 87 -12.81 -4.34 -14.20
CA MET A 87 -12.37 -5.75 -14.28
C MET A 87 -11.84 -6.15 -15.66
N GLY A 88 -12.40 -5.61 -16.74
CA GLY A 88 -11.87 -5.74 -18.10
C GLY A 88 -10.46 -5.13 -18.30
N ALA A 89 -9.98 -4.32 -17.36
CA ALA A 89 -8.67 -3.70 -17.38
C ALA A 89 -7.54 -4.59 -16.84
N TYR A 90 -7.83 -5.61 -16.02
CA TYR A 90 -6.81 -6.48 -15.41
C TYR A 90 -6.52 -7.77 -16.21
N LYS A 91 -6.30 -7.62 -17.52
CA LYS A 91 -6.05 -8.75 -18.46
C LYS A 91 -4.97 -9.74 -17.99
N PHE A 92 -3.94 -9.26 -17.29
CA PHE A 92 -2.90 -10.12 -16.72
C PHE A 92 -3.43 -10.92 -15.53
N TRP A 93 -3.94 -10.24 -14.48
CA TRP A 93 -4.38 -10.88 -13.24
C TRP A 93 -5.54 -11.86 -13.43
N ALA A 94 -6.39 -11.65 -14.45
CA ALA A 94 -7.44 -12.59 -14.81
C ALA A 94 -6.93 -14.00 -15.18
N THR A 95 -5.65 -14.11 -15.58
CA THR A 95 -4.98 -15.36 -15.95
C THR A 95 -4.12 -15.95 -14.84
N GLN A 96 -4.00 -15.28 -13.69
CA GLN A 96 -3.13 -15.71 -12.60
C GLN A 96 -3.95 -16.48 -11.54
N PRO A 97 -3.32 -17.37 -10.76
CA PRO A 97 -3.97 -18.11 -9.68
C PRO A 97 -4.18 -17.19 -8.47
N VAL A 98 -5.09 -16.22 -8.60
CA VAL A 98 -5.49 -15.30 -7.53
C VAL A 98 -7.01 -15.26 -7.44
N PRO A 99 -7.59 -15.01 -6.24
CA PRO A 99 -9.02 -14.80 -6.11
C PRO A 99 -9.50 -13.65 -7.01
N LYS A 100 -10.61 -13.86 -7.72
CA LYS A 100 -11.19 -12.86 -8.64
C LYS A 100 -12.28 -12.06 -7.91
N PHE A 101 -12.49 -10.81 -8.32
CA PHE A 101 -13.66 -10.05 -7.85
C PHE A 101 -14.95 -10.76 -8.31
N GLY A 102 -15.95 -10.84 -7.43
CA GLY A 102 -17.22 -11.51 -7.68
C GLY A 102 -17.25 -13.03 -7.44
N ASP A 103 -16.10 -13.68 -7.20
CA ASP A 103 -16.01 -15.13 -6.92
C ASP A 103 -16.13 -15.46 -5.41
N ASP A 104 -17.01 -14.71 -4.74
CA ASP A 104 -17.08 -14.61 -3.27
C ASP A 104 -17.92 -15.70 -2.60
N GLY A 105 -18.51 -16.61 -3.38
CA GLY A 105 -19.42 -17.63 -2.86
C GLY A 105 -20.59 -17.02 -2.07
N ASP A 106 -21.13 -17.77 -1.10
CA ASP A 106 -22.11 -17.25 -0.15
C ASP A 106 -21.37 -16.41 0.91
N PRO A 107 -21.63 -15.10 1.02
CA PRO A 107 -20.94 -14.22 1.98
C PRO A 107 -21.18 -14.58 3.45
N ASN A 108 -22.12 -15.50 3.73
CA ASN A 108 -22.40 -16.01 5.08
C ASN A 108 -21.68 -17.33 5.40
N LYS A 109 -20.91 -17.88 4.47
CA LYS A 109 -20.18 -19.14 4.69
C LYS A 109 -18.69 -18.95 4.44
N PRO A 110 -17.83 -19.33 5.40
CA PRO A 110 -16.40 -19.40 5.15
C PRO A 110 -16.14 -20.33 3.97
N ILE A 111 -15.25 -19.89 3.08
CA ILE A 111 -14.71 -20.76 2.03
C ILE A 111 -13.66 -21.70 2.63
N GLU A 112 -13.47 -22.85 1.99
CA GLU A 112 -12.31 -23.70 2.26
C GLU A 112 -11.04 -22.98 1.77
N GLU A 113 -10.08 -22.81 2.68
CA GLU A 113 -8.81 -22.15 2.40
C GLU A 113 -7.79 -23.16 1.87
N GLY A 114 -6.98 -22.75 0.88
CA GLY A 114 -5.99 -23.64 0.29
C GLY A 114 -5.43 -23.16 -1.05
N PRO A 115 -4.52 -23.94 -1.66
CA PRO A 115 -3.96 -23.63 -2.97
C PRO A 115 -5.03 -23.56 -4.07
N ILE A 116 -4.87 -22.63 -5.00
CA ILE A 116 -5.79 -22.47 -6.14
C ILE A 116 -5.42 -23.45 -7.26
N GLU A 117 -4.11 -23.58 -7.52
CA GLU A 117 -3.52 -24.51 -8.48
C GLU A 117 -2.50 -25.40 -7.77
N THR A 118 -2.52 -26.68 -8.12
CA THR A 118 -1.50 -27.65 -7.68
C THR A 118 -0.69 -28.09 -8.90
N ARG A 119 0.63 -27.95 -8.83
CA ARG A 119 1.57 -28.29 -9.89
C ARG A 119 2.83 -28.92 -9.29
N THR A 120 3.64 -29.54 -10.14
CA THR A 120 4.93 -30.12 -9.78
C THR A 120 6.08 -29.39 -10.47
N VAL A 121 7.28 -29.52 -9.92
CA VAL A 121 8.50 -28.86 -10.47
C VAL A 121 8.78 -29.28 -11.91
N ASP A 122 8.31 -30.46 -12.32
CA ASP A 122 8.44 -30.98 -13.69
C ASP A 122 7.54 -30.25 -14.68
N ASP A 123 6.44 -29.67 -14.22
CA ASP A 123 5.53 -28.85 -15.04
C ASP A 123 6.09 -27.45 -15.32
N VAL A 124 7.21 -27.08 -14.69
CA VAL A 124 7.78 -25.73 -14.75
C VAL A 124 8.88 -25.67 -15.82
N PRO A 125 8.78 -24.75 -16.80
CA PRO A 125 9.83 -24.55 -17.79
C PRO A 125 11.18 -24.23 -17.13
N LYS A 126 12.23 -24.95 -17.53
CA LYS A 126 13.59 -24.77 -16.98
C LYS A 126 14.27 -23.51 -17.49
N SER A 127 13.94 -23.06 -18.70
CA SER A 127 14.42 -21.81 -19.29
C SER A 127 13.41 -20.66 -19.10
N PRO A 128 13.89 -19.41 -18.98
CA PRO A 128 13.02 -18.24 -18.92
C PRO A 128 12.33 -18.00 -20.27
N ALA A 129 11.17 -17.34 -20.22
CA ALA A 129 10.54 -16.83 -21.44
C ALA A 129 11.46 -15.78 -22.10
N PRO A 130 11.54 -15.74 -23.44
CA PRO A 130 12.36 -14.76 -24.13
C PRO A 130 11.83 -13.34 -23.89
N LEU A 131 12.74 -12.40 -23.69
CA LEU A 131 12.43 -10.98 -23.69
C LEU A 131 12.35 -10.45 -25.12
N ILE A 132 11.75 -9.26 -25.28
CA ILE A 132 11.82 -8.54 -26.56
C ILE A 132 13.28 -8.20 -26.88
N ASN A 133 13.62 -8.25 -28.18
CA ASN A 133 14.97 -7.95 -28.67
C ASN A 133 15.52 -6.65 -28.07
N GLY A 134 16.79 -6.69 -27.65
CA GLY A 134 17.45 -5.56 -26.99
C GLY A 134 17.36 -5.56 -25.46
N PHE A 135 16.70 -6.56 -24.87
CA PHE A 135 16.74 -6.81 -23.43
C PHE A 135 17.18 -8.22 -23.11
N GLU A 136 17.80 -8.38 -21.95
CA GLU A 136 18.25 -9.66 -21.45
C GLU A 136 17.98 -9.80 -19.96
N TRP A 137 17.74 -11.03 -19.55
CA TRP A 137 17.61 -11.40 -18.15
C TRP A 137 18.98 -11.37 -17.46
N CYS A 138 18.99 -10.98 -16.19
CA CYS A 138 20.16 -11.13 -15.32
C CYS A 138 19.74 -11.54 -13.92
N ASP A 139 20.59 -12.30 -13.24
CA ASP A 139 20.47 -12.55 -11.81
C ASP A 139 21.34 -11.53 -11.10
N ILE A 140 20.82 -10.90 -10.05
CA ILE A 140 21.52 -9.84 -9.34
C ILE A 140 22.14 -10.38 -8.04
N ASP A 141 23.45 -10.25 -7.92
CA ASP A 141 24.23 -10.60 -6.74
C ASP A 141 24.41 -9.38 -5.82
N LEU A 142 23.62 -9.31 -4.76
CA LEU A 142 23.72 -8.21 -3.78
C LEU A 142 24.97 -8.31 -2.89
N THR A 143 25.75 -9.39 -2.99
CA THR A 143 27.08 -9.48 -2.37
C THR A 143 28.13 -8.72 -3.18
N ASP A 144 27.86 -8.45 -4.47
CA ASP A 144 28.66 -7.56 -5.31
C ASP A 144 28.21 -6.11 -5.13
N ASP A 145 29.12 -5.26 -4.66
CA ASP A 145 28.79 -3.86 -4.38
C ASP A 145 28.49 -3.06 -5.67
N GLY A 146 28.97 -3.51 -6.84
CA GLY A 146 28.64 -2.93 -8.13
C GLY A 146 27.18 -3.19 -8.52
N GLU A 147 26.75 -4.45 -8.49
CA GLU A 147 25.36 -4.80 -8.82
C GLU A 147 24.36 -4.27 -7.80
N LEU A 148 24.71 -4.26 -6.51
CA LEU A 148 23.92 -3.60 -5.47
C LEU A 148 23.73 -2.12 -5.76
N LYS A 149 24.79 -1.42 -6.17
CA LYS A 149 24.73 -0.01 -6.54
C LYS A 149 23.77 0.21 -7.72
N GLU A 150 23.75 -0.68 -8.70
CA GLU A 150 22.82 -0.56 -9.81
C GLU A 150 21.35 -0.74 -9.40
N VAL A 151 21.05 -1.69 -8.50
CA VAL A 151 19.70 -1.84 -7.91
C VAL A 151 19.33 -0.58 -7.14
N TRP A 152 20.25 -0.07 -6.33
CA TRP A 152 20.09 1.19 -5.61
C TRP A 152 19.77 2.35 -6.56
N GLU A 153 20.53 2.53 -7.64
CA GLU A 153 20.32 3.58 -8.64
C GLU A 153 18.96 3.45 -9.35
N LEU A 154 18.58 2.22 -9.73
CA LEU A 154 17.28 1.95 -10.34
C LEU A 154 16.14 2.34 -9.38
N LEU A 155 16.22 1.89 -8.13
CA LEU A 155 15.18 2.16 -7.14
C LEU A 155 15.11 3.65 -6.80
N ASN A 156 16.25 4.28 -6.52
CA ASN A 156 16.30 5.70 -6.18
C ASN A 156 15.91 6.60 -7.36
N GLY A 157 16.00 6.15 -8.61
CA GLY A 157 15.54 6.92 -9.79
C GLY A 157 14.07 6.68 -10.17
N HIS A 158 13.54 5.49 -9.86
CA HIS A 158 12.31 4.99 -10.50
C HIS A 158 11.36 4.21 -9.58
N TYR A 159 11.65 4.06 -8.30
CA TYR A 159 10.76 3.43 -7.33
C TYR A 159 9.75 4.43 -6.75
N VAL A 160 8.82 3.92 -5.94
CA VAL A 160 7.61 4.61 -5.44
C VAL A 160 7.85 6.10 -5.13
N GLU A 161 7.00 6.93 -5.74
CA GLU A 161 6.91 8.37 -5.52
C GLU A 161 5.53 8.69 -4.94
N ASP A 162 5.44 9.73 -4.13
CA ASP A 162 4.15 10.31 -3.79
C ASP A 162 3.52 11.00 -5.02
N ASN A 163 2.22 11.28 -4.94
CA ASN A 163 1.45 11.73 -6.12
C ASN A 163 1.92 13.10 -6.67
N GLU A 164 2.59 13.89 -5.83
CA GLU A 164 3.12 15.22 -6.16
C GLU A 164 4.65 15.20 -6.41
N ALA A 165 5.26 14.01 -6.37
CA ALA A 165 6.70 13.81 -6.53
C ALA A 165 7.56 14.69 -5.58
N MET A 166 7.08 14.95 -4.36
CA MET A 166 7.81 15.64 -3.30
C MET A 166 8.76 14.69 -2.55
N PHE A 167 8.37 13.41 -2.44
CA PHE A 167 9.09 12.39 -1.70
C PHE A 167 9.32 11.14 -2.53
N ARG A 168 10.53 10.60 -2.45
CA ARG A 168 10.87 9.29 -3.02
C ARG A 168 11.58 8.44 -1.98
N PHE A 169 11.23 7.16 -1.89
CA PHE A 169 11.96 6.26 -1.00
C PHE A 169 13.44 6.20 -1.36
N ASN A 170 14.27 6.38 -0.34
CA ASN A 170 15.71 6.28 -0.39
C ASN A 170 16.14 5.01 0.34
N TYR A 171 16.04 3.88 -0.36
CA TYR A 171 16.56 2.62 0.13
C TYR A 171 18.08 2.69 0.12
N SER A 172 18.76 2.73 1.27
CA SER A 172 20.22 2.63 1.29
C SER A 172 20.70 1.21 0.97
N PRO A 173 21.96 1.01 0.54
CA PRO A 173 22.54 -0.32 0.37
C PRO A 173 22.37 -1.22 1.60
N SER A 174 22.43 -0.63 2.81
CA SER A 174 22.29 -1.36 4.06
C SER A 174 20.89 -1.98 4.24
N ILE A 175 19.82 -1.21 3.99
CA ILE A 175 18.45 -1.74 4.08
C ILE A 175 18.16 -2.73 2.96
N LEU A 176 18.74 -2.53 1.77
CA LEU A 176 18.60 -3.48 0.65
C LEU A 176 19.19 -4.85 1.01
N LYS A 177 20.42 -4.89 1.56
CA LYS A 177 21.03 -6.14 2.06
C LYS A 177 20.20 -6.76 3.18
N TRP A 178 19.79 -5.96 4.18
CA TRP A 178 18.97 -6.44 5.29
C TRP A 178 17.62 -7.04 4.84
N ALA A 179 16.96 -6.40 3.87
CA ALA A 179 15.66 -6.84 3.37
C ALA A 179 15.71 -8.04 2.43
N MET A 180 16.72 -8.11 1.56
CA MET A 180 16.76 -9.09 0.46
C MET A 180 17.67 -10.30 0.76
N MET A 181 18.45 -10.27 1.83
CA MET A 181 19.35 -11.37 2.19
C MET A 181 19.04 -12.03 3.55
N PRO A 182 17.77 -12.37 3.87
CA PRO A 182 17.46 -13.14 5.07
C PRO A 182 17.97 -14.58 4.97
N PRO A 183 18.02 -15.33 6.08
CA PRO A 183 18.34 -16.75 6.06
C PRO A 183 17.56 -17.50 4.96
N GLY A 184 18.27 -18.26 4.13
CA GLY A 184 17.68 -19.00 3.01
C GLY A 184 17.46 -18.21 1.72
N TRP A 185 17.86 -16.93 1.64
CA TRP A 185 17.77 -16.14 0.42
C TRP A 185 18.47 -16.84 -0.75
N LYS A 186 17.95 -16.61 -1.96
CA LYS A 186 18.44 -17.23 -3.19
C LYS A 186 18.77 -16.14 -4.20
N LYS A 187 20.00 -16.14 -4.72
CA LYS A 187 20.44 -15.14 -5.71
C LYS A 187 19.53 -15.08 -6.94
N GLN A 188 19.08 -16.23 -7.43
CA GLN A 188 18.18 -16.29 -8.59
C GLN A 188 16.83 -15.61 -8.34
N TRP A 189 16.44 -15.37 -7.08
CA TRP A 189 15.20 -14.66 -6.75
C TRP A 189 15.37 -13.13 -6.77
N HIS A 190 16.57 -12.63 -7.02
CA HIS A 190 16.82 -11.22 -7.32
C HIS A 190 16.94 -11.05 -8.82
N ARG A 191 15.81 -10.78 -9.47
CA ARG A 191 15.69 -10.85 -10.92
C ARG A 191 15.73 -9.47 -11.55
N GLY A 192 16.69 -9.24 -12.43
CA GLY A 192 16.85 -8.00 -13.18
C GLY A 192 16.65 -8.16 -14.69
N VAL A 193 16.37 -7.04 -15.35
CA VAL A 193 16.40 -6.91 -16.82
C VAL A 193 17.40 -5.84 -17.21
N ARG A 194 18.34 -6.16 -18.10
CA ARG A 194 19.31 -5.23 -18.66
C ARG A 194 18.99 -4.93 -20.11
N ALA A 195 19.30 -3.71 -20.55
CA ALA A 195 19.33 -3.38 -21.97
C ALA A 195 20.60 -3.98 -22.60
N SER A 196 20.47 -4.80 -23.65
CA SER A 196 21.58 -5.60 -24.18
C SER A 196 22.76 -4.76 -24.70
N GLN A 197 22.49 -3.60 -25.29
CA GLN A 197 23.54 -2.72 -25.83
C GLN A 197 24.33 -1.97 -24.75
N SER A 198 23.62 -1.37 -23.78
CA SER A 198 24.24 -0.52 -22.75
C SER A 198 24.56 -1.27 -21.46
N ARG A 199 24.07 -2.51 -21.32
CA ARG A 199 24.10 -3.34 -20.09
C ARG A 199 23.43 -2.71 -18.87
N LYS A 200 22.76 -1.56 -19.03
CA LYS A 200 22.11 -0.84 -17.94
C LYS A 200 20.92 -1.63 -17.39
N LEU A 201 20.83 -1.72 -16.06
CA LEU A 201 19.67 -2.29 -15.36
C LEU A 201 18.44 -1.38 -15.55
N VAL A 202 17.35 -1.93 -16.06
CA VAL A 202 16.12 -1.17 -16.41
C VAL A 202 14.86 -1.68 -15.73
N ALA A 203 14.90 -2.88 -15.14
CA ALA A 203 13.84 -3.38 -14.29
C ALA A 203 14.37 -4.39 -13.27
N PHE A 204 13.67 -4.53 -12.15
CA PHE A 204 14.04 -5.40 -11.04
C PHE A 204 12.80 -5.92 -10.32
N ILE A 205 12.87 -7.14 -9.80
CA ILE A 205 11.89 -7.75 -8.88
C ILE A 205 12.64 -8.69 -7.94
N ALA A 206 12.27 -8.72 -6.66
CA ALA A 206 12.90 -9.57 -5.67
C ALA A 206 11.87 -10.48 -4.98
N ALA A 207 12.31 -11.67 -4.60
CA ALA A 207 11.59 -12.53 -3.67
C ALA A 207 12.53 -13.07 -2.59
N ILE A 208 11.99 -13.28 -1.39
CA ILE A 208 12.69 -13.91 -0.25
C ILE A 208 11.83 -15.07 0.29
N PRO A 209 12.44 -16.11 0.89
CA PRO A 209 11.67 -17.19 1.51
C PRO A 209 10.96 -16.69 2.77
N VAL A 210 9.79 -17.24 3.06
CA VAL A 210 9.05 -16.97 4.29
C VAL A 210 8.16 -18.14 4.68
N GLU A 211 8.13 -18.46 5.97
CA GLU A 211 7.12 -19.34 6.55
C GLU A 211 5.90 -18.50 6.95
N LEU A 212 4.85 -18.57 6.14
CA LEU A 212 3.63 -17.77 6.33
C LEU A 212 2.54 -18.64 6.94
N ARG A 213 2.16 -18.35 8.19
CA ARG A 213 0.98 -18.95 8.80
C ARG A 213 -0.26 -18.16 8.42
N ILE A 214 -1.26 -18.87 7.91
CA ILE A 214 -2.64 -18.41 7.68
C ILE A 214 -3.56 -19.33 8.48
N ARG A 215 -4.07 -18.81 9.60
CA ARG A 215 -4.88 -19.50 10.58
C ARG A 215 -4.14 -20.74 11.09
N THR A 216 -4.57 -21.92 10.65
CA THR A 216 -3.99 -23.22 11.00
C THR A 216 -2.94 -23.72 10.01
N ASN A 217 -2.88 -23.14 8.81
CA ASN A 217 -2.02 -23.63 7.73
C ASN A 217 -0.72 -22.84 7.71
N VAL A 218 0.42 -23.53 7.69
CA VAL A 218 1.74 -22.91 7.51
C VAL A 218 2.20 -23.18 6.08
N LEU A 219 2.48 -22.11 5.35
CA LEU A 219 2.89 -22.14 3.95
C LEU A 219 4.38 -21.83 3.84
N HIS A 220 5.12 -22.75 3.23
CA HIS A 220 6.46 -22.44 2.72
C HIS A 220 6.29 -21.59 1.45
N ALA A 221 6.39 -20.28 1.62
CA ALA A 221 6.03 -19.29 0.60
C ALA A 221 7.20 -18.36 0.26
N SER A 222 7.00 -17.50 -0.72
CA SER A 222 7.91 -16.39 -1.02
C SER A 222 7.26 -15.04 -0.72
N GLU A 223 7.97 -14.11 -0.07
CA GLU A 223 7.57 -12.70 -0.02
C GLU A 223 8.14 -11.98 -1.24
N VAL A 224 7.26 -11.44 -2.09
CA VAL A 224 7.67 -10.71 -3.30
C VAL A 224 7.63 -9.20 -3.04
N ASN A 225 8.74 -8.53 -3.33
CA ASN A 225 8.90 -7.09 -3.09
C ASN A 225 9.78 -6.40 -4.15
N LEU A 226 9.91 -5.07 -4.05
CA LEU A 226 10.82 -4.23 -4.83
C LEU A 226 10.65 -4.32 -6.37
N LEU A 227 9.45 -4.63 -6.85
CA LEU A 227 9.11 -4.54 -8.27
C LEU A 227 9.29 -3.10 -8.77
N CYS A 228 10.32 -2.88 -9.57
CA CYS A 228 10.66 -1.58 -10.13
C CYS A 228 10.88 -1.68 -11.64
N ILE A 229 10.30 -0.73 -12.38
CA ILE A 229 10.53 -0.57 -13.81
C ILE A 229 10.92 0.88 -14.06
N HIS A 230 12.02 1.05 -14.80
CA HIS A 230 12.49 2.34 -15.24
C HIS A 230 11.36 3.14 -15.91
N LYS A 231 11.21 4.42 -15.54
CA LYS A 231 10.06 5.26 -15.94
C LYS A 231 9.74 5.22 -17.45
N LYS A 232 10.78 5.28 -18.29
CA LYS A 232 10.66 5.21 -19.78
C LYS A 232 10.07 3.89 -20.32
N LEU A 233 10.08 2.81 -19.55
CA LEU A 233 9.57 1.49 -19.94
C LEU A 233 8.23 1.15 -19.28
N ARG A 234 7.65 2.07 -18.50
CA ARG A 234 6.33 1.89 -17.91
C ARG A 234 5.26 1.86 -19.00
N SER A 235 4.11 1.24 -18.69
CA SER A 235 3.01 1.02 -19.64
C SER A 235 3.33 0.13 -20.85
N LYS A 236 4.51 -0.51 -20.90
CA LYS A 236 4.91 -1.49 -21.94
C LYS A 236 4.69 -2.95 -21.54
N ARG A 237 3.87 -3.21 -20.51
CA ARG A 237 3.55 -4.56 -20.01
C ARG A 237 4.75 -5.40 -19.55
N LEU A 238 5.84 -4.77 -19.12
CA LEU A 238 7.01 -5.47 -18.58
C LEU A 238 6.78 -6.08 -17.17
N ALA A 239 5.92 -5.47 -16.34
CA ALA A 239 5.60 -5.99 -15.01
C ALA A 239 5.03 -7.42 -15.04
N PRO A 240 4.02 -7.74 -15.87
CA PRO A 240 3.57 -9.12 -16.09
C PRO A 240 4.69 -10.12 -16.43
N VAL A 241 5.68 -9.70 -17.21
CA VAL A 241 6.80 -10.56 -17.62
C VAL A 241 7.73 -10.83 -16.44
N LEU A 242 8.04 -9.82 -15.63
CA LEU A 242 8.81 -9.95 -14.40
C LEU A 242 8.11 -10.86 -13.38
N ILE A 243 6.80 -10.66 -13.19
CA ILE A 243 6.00 -11.47 -12.26
C ILE A 243 6.00 -12.94 -12.70
N LYS A 244 5.77 -13.23 -13.99
CA LYS A 244 5.84 -14.61 -14.50
C LYS A 244 7.21 -15.25 -14.30
N GLU A 245 8.28 -14.48 -14.50
CA GLU A 245 9.64 -15.01 -14.34
C GLU A 245 9.99 -15.27 -12.88
N ILE A 246 9.67 -14.36 -11.95
CA ILE A 246 9.92 -14.63 -10.52
C ILE A 246 9.08 -15.81 -10.02
N THR A 247 7.82 -15.93 -10.47
CA THR A 247 6.97 -17.09 -10.17
C THR A 247 7.60 -18.39 -10.69
N ARG A 248 8.15 -18.39 -11.91
CA ARG A 248 8.86 -19.56 -12.46
C ARG A 248 10.06 -19.95 -11.59
N LEU A 249 10.85 -18.97 -11.14
CA LEU A 249 12.03 -19.19 -10.30
C LEU A 249 11.67 -19.71 -8.91
N CYS A 250 10.59 -19.23 -8.30
CA CYS A 250 10.07 -19.78 -7.04
C CYS A 250 9.56 -21.22 -7.23
N ASN A 251 8.77 -21.46 -8.28
CA ASN A 251 8.19 -22.78 -8.57
C ASN A 251 9.26 -23.84 -8.89
N LEU A 252 10.39 -23.45 -9.51
CA LEU A 252 11.52 -24.37 -9.75
C LEU A 252 12.16 -24.88 -8.45
N GLU A 253 12.03 -24.14 -7.36
CA GLU A 253 12.49 -24.50 -6.02
C GLU A 253 11.38 -25.19 -5.19
N GLY A 254 10.23 -25.48 -5.81
CA GLY A 254 9.09 -26.09 -5.13
C GLY A 254 8.25 -25.13 -4.27
N VAL A 255 8.42 -23.81 -4.45
CA VAL A 255 7.66 -22.78 -3.73
C VAL A 255 6.54 -22.27 -4.62
N TRP A 256 5.29 -22.53 -4.22
CA TRP A 256 4.10 -22.32 -5.08
C TRP A 256 3.21 -21.16 -4.66
N GLN A 257 3.36 -20.69 -3.43
CA GLN A 257 2.59 -19.59 -2.85
C GLN A 257 3.48 -18.38 -2.59
N ALA A 258 2.89 -17.19 -2.66
CA ALA A 258 3.59 -15.97 -2.32
C ALA A 258 2.70 -14.99 -1.56
N ILE A 259 3.31 -14.18 -0.70
CA ILE A 259 2.70 -12.98 -0.15
C ILE A 259 3.31 -11.75 -0.82
N TYR A 260 2.44 -10.81 -1.17
CA TYR A 260 2.88 -9.51 -1.67
C TYR A 260 1.91 -8.43 -1.21
N THR A 261 2.39 -7.20 -1.20
CA THR A 261 1.57 -6.06 -0.83
C THR A 261 1.61 -4.98 -1.90
N GLY A 262 0.60 -4.13 -1.91
CA GLY A 262 0.56 -2.99 -2.82
C GLY A 262 -0.27 -1.85 -2.27
N GLY A 263 0.08 -0.63 -2.64
CA GLY A 263 -0.74 0.57 -2.41
C GLY A 263 -1.73 0.86 -3.54
N VAL A 264 -1.89 -0.07 -4.48
CA VAL A 264 -2.91 -0.06 -5.54
C VAL A 264 -3.77 -1.30 -5.34
N VAL A 265 -5.06 -1.17 -5.59
CA VAL A 265 -6.02 -2.28 -5.48
C VAL A 265 -5.84 -3.22 -6.67
N LEU A 266 -5.66 -4.52 -6.38
CA LEU A 266 -5.59 -5.61 -7.34
C LEU A 266 -6.66 -6.67 -6.99
N PRO A 267 -7.11 -7.50 -7.94
CA PRO A 267 -7.99 -8.65 -7.63
C PRO A 267 -7.23 -9.74 -6.85
N LYS A 268 -7.65 -10.19 -5.67
CA LYS A 268 -8.47 -9.52 -4.64
C LYS A 268 -7.67 -9.52 -3.33
N PRO A 269 -7.61 -8.41 -2.56
CA PRO A 269 -6.84 -8.38 -1.32
C PRO A 269 -7.47 -9.26 -0.23
N VAL A 270 -6.63 -9.98 0.52
CA VAL A 270 -7.06 -10.74 1.71
C VAL A 270 -7.30 -9.81 2.90
N SER A 271 -6.59 -8.69 2.97
CA SER A 271 -6.75 -7.68 3.99
C SER A 271 -6.27 -6.31 3.52
N THR A 272 -6.70 -5.26 4.22
CA THR A 272 -6.26 -3.88 3.98
C THR A 272 -6.00 -3.20 5.31
N CYS A 273 -4.75 -2.72 5.49
CA CYS A 273 -4.35 -1.91 6.62
C CYS A 273 -4.17 -0.45 6.19
N ARG A 274 -4.29 0.48 7.13
CA ARG A 274 -4.10 1.92 6.89
C ARG A 274 -2.80 2.40 7.54
N TYR A 275 -2.07 3.29 6.87
CA TYR A 275 -0.91 3.96 7.47
C TYR A 275 -1.32 5.04 8.46
N TYR A 276 -0.50 5.18 9.48
CA TYR A 276 -0.60 6.18 10.52
C TYR A 276 0.78 6.80 10.77
N HIS A 277 0.81 8.10 11.08
CA HIS A 277 2.03 8.88 11.19
C HIS A 277 2.06 9.66 12.51
N ARG A 278 3.12 9.48 13.28
CA ARG A 278 3.42 10.26 14.49
C ARG A 278 4.62 11.16 14.23
N ALA A 279 4.37 12.46 14.12
CA ALA A 279 5.43 13.45 13.95
C ALA A 279 6.39 13.45 15.15
N ILE A 280 7.69 13.36 14.93
CA ILE A 280 8.71 13.56 15.97
C ILE A 280 9.30 14.96 15.83
N ASN A 281 9.72 15.30 14.61
CA ASN A 281 10.20 16.62 14.23
C ASN A 281 9.14 17.34 13.39
N TRP A 282 8.04 17.76 14.04
CA TRP A 282 6.90 18.37 13.33
C TRP A 282 7.31 19.59 12.51
N GLN A 283 8.24 20.42 12.99
CA GLN A 283 8.71 21.61 12.28
C GLN A 283 9.34 21.25 10.94
N LYS A 284 10.24 20.26 10.90
CA LYS A 284 10.83 19.79 9.64
C LYS A 284 9.78 19.19 8.72
N LEU A 285 8.87 18.36 9.25
CA LEU A 285 7.80 17.75 8.46
C LEU A 285 6.85 18.78 7.85
N TYR A 286 6.61 19.90 8.53
CA TYR A 286 5.85 21.03 7.99
C TYR A 286 6.63 21.77 6.91
N GLU A 287 7.91 22.06 7.14
CA GLU A 287 8.78 22.75 6.16
C GLU A 287 8.87 22.01 4.82
N VAL A 288 8.92 20.67 4.84
CA VAL A 288 9.00 19.84 3.63
C VAL A 288 7.64 19.46 3.04
N GLY A 289 6.52 19.93 3.60
CA GLY A 289 5.17 19.63 3.08
C GLY A 289 4.58 18.28 3.49
N PHE A 290 5.28 17.47 4.31
CA PHE A 290 4.78 16.16 4.77
C PHE A 290 3.61 16.28 5.74
N SER A 291 3.64 17.27 6.64
CA SER A 291 2.60 17.51 7.65
C SER A 291 1.88 18.81 7.39
N PRO A 292 0.54 18.83 7.23
CA PRO A 292 -0.19 20.08 7.10
C PRO A 292 -0.29 20.82 8.44
N LEU A 293 -0.40 22.15 8.38
CA LEU A 293 -0.79 22.97 9.53
C LEU A 293 -2.33 22.97 9.65
N PRO A 294 -2.92 22.48 10.75
CA PRO A 294 -4.37 22.50 10.90
C PRO A 294 -4.94 23.92 10.91
N PRO A 295 -6.18 24.13 10.41
CA PRO A 295 -6.87 25.42 10.52
C PRO A 295 -6.88 25.90 11.98
N ASN A 296 -6.72 27.21 12.17
CA ASN A 296 -6.68 27.83 13.50
C ASN A 296 -5.54 27.34 14.42
N SER A 297 -4.48 26.75 13.88
CA SER A 297 -3.27 26.36 14.62
C SER A 297 -2.07 27.25 14.27
N LYS A 298 -1.02 27.18 15.10
CA LYS A 298 0.31 27.77 14.84
C LYS A 298 1.39 26.68 14.90
N PRO A 299 2.52 26.81 14.16
CA PRO A 299 3.63 25.87 14.22
C PRO A 299 4.09 25.54 15.65
N SER A 300 4.24 26.54 16.51
CA SER A 300 4.66 26.37 17.91
C SER A 300 3.72 25.47 18.73
N PHE A 301 2.40 25.53 18.47
CA PHE A 301 1.44 24.65 19.13
C PHE A 301 1.60 23.21 18.67
N GLN A 302 1.88 22.97 17.39
CA GLN A 302 2.08 21.62 16.88
C GLN A 302 3.40 21.02 17.37
N VAL A 303 4.48 21.80 17.42
CA VAL A 303 5.75 21.39 18.05
C VAL A 303 5.53 20.98 19.50
N ARG A 304 4.78 21.78 20.29
CA ARG A 304 4.44 21.43 21.68
C ARG A 304 3.53 20.20 21.78
N LYS A 305 2.53 20.08 20.91
CA LYS A 305 1.60 18.93 20.88
C LYS A 305 2.34 17.61 20.68
N TYR A 306 3.32 17.60 19.78
CA TYR A 306 4.06 16.41 19.39
C TYR A 306 5.37 16.22 20.16
N ALA A 307 5.71 17.11 21.09
CA ALA A 307 6.89 16.98 21.94
C ALA A 307 6.97 15.58 22.57
N VAL A 308 8.15 14.99 22.48
CA VAL A 308 8.48 13.67 23.03
C VAL A 308 9.42 13.87 24.22
N PRO A 309 9.21 13.13 25.34
CA PRO A 309 10.10 13.16 26.50
C PRO A 309 11.57 12.87 26.15
N ASP A 310 12.49 13.25 27.05
CA ASP A 310 13.93 13.00 26.84
C ASP A 310 14.40 11.65 27.42
N ARG A 311 13.62 11.05 28.31
CA ARG A 311 13.93 9.80 29.00
C ARG A 311 12.75 8.84 28.91
N THR A 312 13.09 7.56 28.82
CA THR A 312 12.13 6.47 28.90
C THR A 312 11.66 6.28 30.34
N SER A 313 10.46 5.72 30.52
CA SER A 313 9.85 5.48 31.82
C SER A 313 9.84 4.01 32.24
N THR A 314 9.84 3.06 31.31
CA THR A 314 9.71 1.63 31.62
C THR A 314 10.97 1.10 32.31
N PRO A 315 10.88 0.58 33.55
CA PRO A 315 12.01 -0.06 34.22
C PRO A 315 12.47 -1.30 33.47
N GLY A 316 13.79 -1.51 33.39
CA GLY A 316 14.38 -2.68 32.73
C GLY A 316 14.44 -2.59 31.19
N LEU A 317 13.92 -1.52 30.59
CA LEU A 317 14.02 -1.28 29.15
C LEU A 317 15.47 -1.03 28.71
N ARG A 318 15.95 -1.84 27.77
CA ARG A 318 17.31 -1.77 27.21
C ARG A 318 17.34 -2.26 25.77
N GLU A 319 18.44 -1.99 25.06
CA GLU A 319 18.66 -2.57 23.73
C GLU A 319 18.70 -4.11 23.79
N MET A 320 18.15 -4.74 22.75
CA MET A 320 18.21 -6.18 22.54
C MET A 320 19.66 -6.62 22.27
N GLN A 321 20.05 -7.75 22.85
CA GLN A 321 21.38 -8.33 22.70
C GLN A 321 21.28 -9.77 22.16
N LYS A 322 22.40 -10.31 21.65
CA LYS A 322 22.46 -11.69 21.13
C LYS A 322 21.99 -12.75 22.14
N LYS A 323 22.20 -12.52 23.43
CA LYS A 323 21.74 -13.42 24.50
C LYS A 323 20.21 -13.47 24.64
N ASP A 324 19.51 -12.43 24.18
CA ASP A 324 18.06 -12.30 24.33
C ASP A 324 17.30 -12.97 23.16
N VAL A 325 17.99 -13.33 22.07
CA VAL A 325 17.39 -13.85 20.83
C VAL A 325 16.41 -15.01 21.10
N ASN A 326 16.81 -15.99 21.92
CA ASN A 326 15.93 -17.13 22.22
C ASN A 326 14.67 -16.70 23.00
N ALA A 327 14.80 -15.77 23.95
CA ALA A 327 13.67 -15.30 24.76
C ALA A 327 12.72 -14.44 23.94
N VAL A 328 13.25 -13.61 23.03
CA VAL A 328 12.47 -12.81 22.09
C VAL A 328 11.77 -13.71 21.07
N GLN A 329 12.43 -14.75 20.55
CA GLN A 329 11.80 -15.74 19.66
C GLN A 329 10.59 -16.38 20.34
N ASP A 330 10.77 -16.95 21.54
CA ASP A 330 9.69 -17.60 22.28
C ASP A 330 8.51 -16.65 22.53
N LEU A 331 8.79 -15.44 23.04
CA LEU A 331 7.76 -14.43 23.30
C LEU A 331 7.03 -14.02 22.01
N LEU A 332 7.77 -13.80 20.92
CA LEU A 332 7.20 -13.39 19.64
C LEU A 332 6.34 -14.49 19.03
N THR A 333 6.80 -15.75 19.02
CA THR A 333 6.02 -16.89 18.52
C THR A 333 4.70 -17.01 19.27
N ARG A 334 4.72 -16.96 20.61
CA ARG A 334 3.49 -16.99 21.42
C ARG A 334 2.57 -15.81 21.14
N TYR A 335 3.12 -14.62 20.96
CA TYR A 335 2.35 -13.41 20.70
C TYR A 335 1.73 -13.39 19.31
N LEU A 336 2.46 -13.82 18.28
CA LEU A 336 1.97 -13.85 16.91
C LEU A 336 0.89 -14.92 16.70
N ALA A 337 0.88 -15.99 17.49
CA ALA A 337 -0.13 -17.04 17.44
C ALA A 337 -1.58 -16.51 17.63
N LYS A 338 -1.76 -15.31 18.17
CA LYS A 338 -3.06 -14.63 18.31
C LYS A 338 -3.66 -14.19 16.97
N TYR A 339 -2.82 -13.94 15.96
CA TYR A 339 -3.24 -13.33 14.70
C TYR A 339 -3.56 -14.39 13.65
N ASP A 340 -4.49 -14.04 12.76
CA ASP A 340 -4.95 -14.89 11.66
C ASP A 340 -3.87 -15.09 10.60
N MET A 341 -3.01 -14.10 10.34
CA MET A 341 -1.90 -14.24 9.40
C MET A 341 -0.63 -13.66 10.01
N ALA A 342 0.42 -14.46 10.11
CA ALA A 342 1.71 -14.03 10.66
C ALA A 342 2.87 -14.83 10.04
N SER A 343 4.09 -14.33 10.20
CA SER A 343 5.29 -15.12 9.90
C SER A 343 5.63 -16.04 11.06
N GLU A 344 6.08 -17.25 10.77
CA GLU A 344 6.76 -18.12 11.73
C GLU A 344 8.26 -17.91 11.61
N TRP A 345 8.94 -17.55 12.71
CA TRP A 345 10.37 -17.25 12.67
C TRP A 345 11.21 -18.28 13.41
N ASP A 346 12.27 -18.72 12.76
CA ASP A 346 13.34 -19.43 13.41
C ASP A 346 14.30 -18.47 14.15
N LYS A 347 15.29 -19.06 14.81
CA LYS A 347 16.29 -18.31 15.57
C LYS A 347 17.16 -17.42 14.66
N ALA A 348 17.54 -17.91 13.48
CA ALA A 348 18.39 -17.18 12.55
C ALA A 348 17.63 -15.98 11.98
N GLU A 349 16.34 -16.11 11.73
CA GLU A 349 15.47 -15.03 11.30
C GLU A 349 15.28 -13.98 12.38
N VAL A 350 15.08 -14.37 13.65
CA VAL A 350 15.04 -13.41 14.77
C VAL A 350 16.36 -12.64 14.88
N GLU A 351 17.50 -13.33 14.74
CA GLU A 351 18.81 -12.69 14.75
C GLU A 351 18.96 -11.71 13.57
N HIS A 352 18.63 -12.12 12.36
CA HIS A 352 18.73 -11.29 11.15
C HIS A 352 17.78 -10.07 11.17
N TRP A 353 16.51 -10.29 11.51
CA TRP A 353 15.48 -9.25 11.42
C TRP A 353 15.48 -8.28 12.59
N LEU A 354 15.79 -8.73 13.81
CA LEU A 354 15.61 -7.92 15.01
C LEU A 354 16.93 -7.51 15.67
N LEU A 355 18.02 -8.26 15.51
CA LEU A 355 19.28 -7.91 16.15
C LEU A 355 20.10 -7.00 15.24
N HIS A 356 20.39 -5.78 15.70
CA HIS A 356 21.42 -4.98 15.05
C HIS A 356 22.80 -5.58 15.32
N ASN A 357 23.37 -6.26 14.34
CA ASN A 357 24.72 -6.79 14.44
C ASN A 357 25.74 -5.81 13.86
N LYS A 358 26.48 -5.15 14.75
CA LYS A 358 27.56 -4.22 14.39
C LYS A 358 28.71 -4.87 13.59
N LYS A 359 28.76 -6.20 13.52
CA LYS A 359 29.80 -6.94 12.78
C LYS A 359 29.35 -7.38 11.37
N ASP A 360 28.07 -7.28 11.04
CA ASP A 360 27.49 -7.85 9.79
C ASP A 360 27.63 -6.92 8.57
N ALA A 361 28.71 -6.14 8.51
CA ALA A 361 29.10 -5.37 7.32
C ALA A 361 28.09 -4.33 6.78
N LEU A 362 27.00 -4.02 7.50
CA LEU A 362 26.14 -2.89 7.15
C LEU A 362 26.79 -1.59 7.66
N GLU A 363 27.03 -0.64 6.75
CA GLU A 363 27.62 0.66 7.08
C GLU A 363 26.69 1.50 7.97
N GLU A 364 25.38 1.23 7.88
CA GLU A 364 24.34 1.98 8.57
C GLU A 364 23.45 1.04 9.40
N GLN A 365 22.97 1.52 10.55
CA GLN A 365 21.98 0.79 11.34
C GLN A 365 20.61 0.86 10.65
N VAL A 366 20.01 -0.30 10.40
CA VAL A 366 18.71 -0.44 9.74
C VAL A 366 17.57 -0.69 10.72
N VAL A 367 17.82 -1.44 11.81
CA VAL A 367 16.81 -1.85 12.79
C VAL A 367 17.21 -1.47 14.21
N TRP A 368 16.23 -1.13 15.03
CA TRP A 368 16.35 -0.87 16.47
C TRP A 368 15.37 -1.79 17.19
N SER A 369 15.88 -2.58 18.13
CA SER A 369 15.08 -3.48 18.95
C SER A 369 15.41 -3.30 20.41
N TYR A 370 14.37 -3.20 21.23
CA TYR A 370 14.47 -3.00 22.67
C TYR A 370 13.68 -4.07 23.40
N VAL A 371 14.20 -4.51 24.54
CA VAL A 371 13.60 -5.52 25.41
C VAL A 371 13.41 -4.95 26.81
N VAL A 372 12.40 -5.42 27.52
CA VAL A 372 12.20 -5.15 28.94
C VAL A 372 12.61 -6.38 29.74
N GLU A 373 13.58 -6.20 30.63
CA GLU A 373 14.08 -7.24 31.54
C GLU A 373 13.52 -7.01 32.96
N ASP A 374 12.78 -8.00 33.48
CA ASP A 374 12.21 -7.93 34.83
C ASP A 374 13.26 -8.14 35.94
N ALA A 375 12.82 -8.04 37.21
CA ALA A 375 13.68 -8.26 38.37
C ALA A 375 14.29 -9.67 38.42
N HIS A 376 13.67 -10.64 37.76
CA HIS A 376 14.12 -12.03 37.66
C HIS A 376 14.96 -12.30 36.40
N LYS A 377 15.35 -11.26 35.66
CA LYS A 377 16.15 -11.35 34.43
C LYS A 377 15.43 -12.07 33.28
N ARG A 378 14.10 -12.06 33.30
CA ARG A 378 13.27 -12.59 32.20
C ARG A 378 12.87 -11.45 31.28
N ILE A 379 12.84 -11.73 29.98
CA ILE A 379 12.33 -10.77 28.99
C ILE A 379 10.81 -10.84 29.00
N THR A 380 10.15 -9.73 29.32
CA THR A 380 8.68 -9.65 29.40
C THR A 380 8.05 -8.94 28.22
N ASP A 381 8.82 -8.08 27.55
CA ASP A 381 8.36 -7.29 26.43
C ASP A 381 9.51 -7.08 25.45
N PHE A 382 9.17 -6.92 24.17
CA PHE A 382 10.07 -6.34 23.20
C PHE A 382 9.30 -5.46 22.21
N ILE A 383 10.00 -4.48 21.63
CA ILE A 383 9.50 -3.60 20.57
C ILE A 383 10.63 -3.25 19.61
N SER A 384 10.33 -3.24 18.31
CA SER A 384 11.29 -2.88 17.28
C SER A 384 10.74 -1.91 16.24
N PHE A 385 11.65 -1.21 15.57
CA PHE A 385 11.37 -0.38 14.42
C PHE A 385 12.57 -0.34 13.47
N TYR A 386 12.33 -0.09 12.19
CA TYR A 386 13.39 0.07 11.18
C TYR A 386 13.38 1.45 10.54
N CYS A 387 14.51 1.83 9.95
CA CYS A 387 14.68 3.11 9.25
C CYS A 387 14.45 2.92 7.76
N LEU A 388 13.56 3.72 7.18
CA LEU A 388 13.47 3.90 5.74
C LEU A 388 13.37 5.41 5.47
N GLU A 389 14.38 5.96 4.80
CA GLU A 389 14.41 7.39 4.50
C GLU A 389 13.63 7.69 3.22
N SER A 390 13.11 8.91 3.13
CA SER A 390 12.59 9.46 1.89
C SER A 390 13.40 10.68 1.48
N SER A 391 13.92 10.68 0.27
CA SER A 391 14.52 11.86 -0.37
C SER A 391 13.45 12.93 -0.57
N VAL A 392 13.77 14.16 -0.19
CA VAL A 392 12.96 15.36 -0.41
C VAL A 392 13.43 16.00 -1.70
N ILE A 393 12.53 16.10 -2.67
CA ILE A 393 12.84 16.60 -4.00
C ILE A 393 12.78 18.14 -3.98
N ASN A 394 13.81 18.80 -4.54
CA ASN A 394 13.87 20.25 -4.76
C ASN A 394 13.71 21.16 -3.51
N HIS A 395 14.08 20.71 -2.31
CA HIS A 395 14.03 21.54 -1.10
C HIS A 395 15.41 22.13 -0.70
N PRO A 396 15.54 23.45 -0.45
CA PRO A 396 16.83 24.12 -0.28
C PRO A 396 17.59 23.73 1.00
N LYS A 397 16.88 23.29 2.05
CA LYS A 397 17.44 23.03 3.39
C LYS A 397 17.48 21.56 3.80
N HIS A 398 16.53 20.76 3.30
CA HIS A 398 16.28 19.40 3.79
C HIS A 398 16.43 18.45 2.63
N LYS A 399 17.31 17.47 2.76
CA LYS A 399 17.55 16.48 1.71
C LYS A 399 16.72 15.23 1.90
N ASN A 400 16.55 14.77 3.15
CA ASN A 400 15.82 13.55 3.48
C ASN A 400 14.86 13.78 4.65
N VAL A 401 13.77 13.03 4.68
CA VAL A 401 12.95 12.76 5.87
C VAL A 401 13.32 11.38 6.38
N ARG A 402 13.76 11.29 7.64
CA ARG A 402 14.09 10.00 8.27
C ARG A 402 12.84 9.46 8.93
N ALA A 403 12.28 8.38 8.38
CA ALA A 403 11.09 7.75 8.91
C ALA A 403 11.45 6.44 9.63
N ALA A 404 11.01 6.33 10.88
CA ALA A 404 10.97 5.07 11.60
C ALA A 404 9.67 4.36 11.22
N TYR A 405 9.70 3.05 11.04
CA TYR A 405 8.51 2.21 10.85
C TYR A 405 8.44 1.23 12.01
N LEU A 406 7.36 1.31 12.80
CA LEU A 406 7.07 0.33 13.85
C LEU A 406 7.00 -1.04 13.17
N PHE A 407 7.74 -2.00 13.71
CA PHE A 407 7.92 -3.30 13.09
C PHE A 407 7.21 -4.38 13.91
N TYR A 408 7.94 -5.20 14.66
CA TYR A 408 7.35 -6.22 15.52
C TYR A 408 7.48 -5.84 17.00
N TYR A 409 6.52 -6.31 17.79
CA TYR A 409 6.56 -6.21 19.25
C TYR A 409 5.82 -7.40 19.84
N ALA A 410 6.11 -7.69 21.10
CA ALA A 410 5.35 -8.63 21.90
C ALA A 410 5.44 -8.28 23.38
N THR A 411 4.42 -8.67 24.13
CA THR A 411 4.35 -8.42 25.57
C THR A 411 3.61 -9.57 26.25
N GLU A 412 4.14 -10.04 27.39
CA GLU A 412 3.50 -11.05 28.23
C GLU A 412 2.10 -10.60 28.70
N THR A 413 1.88 -9.29 28.85
CA THR A 413 0.56 -8.72 29.21
C THR A 413 -0.51 -9.09 28.18
N GLY A 414 -0.14 -9.22 26.91
CA GLY A 414 -1.07 -9.59 25.84
C GLY A 414 -1.31 -11.09 25.70
N LEU A 415 -0.74 -11.91 26.59
CA LEU A 415 -0.82 -13.38 26.57
C LEU A 415 -1.63 -13.94 27.75
N THR A 416 -2.24 -13.08 28.57
CA THR A 416 -3.16 -13.53 29.62
C THR A 416 -4.39 -14.21 29.01
N THR A 417 -4.97 -15.18 29.73
CA THR A 417 -6.21 -15.85 29.30
C THR A 417 -7.27 -15.72 30.41
N PRO A 418 -8.36 -14.95 30.19
CA PRO A 418 -8.65 -14.13 29.02
C PRO A 418 -7.70 -12.94 28.87
N VAL A 419 -7.62 -12.38 27.66
CA VAL A 419 -6.82 -11.17 27.40
C VAL A 419 -7.45 -9.99 28.12
N ASP A 420 -6.69 -9.36 29.01
CA ASP A 420 -7.08 -8.08 29.62
C ASP A 420 -6.72 -6.94 28.65
N LYS A 421 -7.73 -6.50 27.89
CA LYS A 421 -7.56 -5.48 26.85
C LYS A 421 -7.15 -4.12 27.41
N ASP A 422 -7.61 -3.76 28.59
CA ASP A 422 -7.26 -2.48 29.22
C ASP A 422 -5.81 -2.50 29.71
N ALA A 423 -5.39 -3.60 30.33
CA ALA A 423 -3.99 -3.80 30.72
C ALA A 423 -3.06 -3.84 29.50
N LEU A 424 -3.45 -4.56 28.43
CA LEU A 424 -2.69 -4.58 27.18
C LEU A 424 -2.58 -3.19 26.56
N LYS A 425 -3.70 -2.46 26.50
CA LYS A 425 -3.73 -1.10 25.99
C LYS A 425 -2.78 -0.18 26.77
N ALA A 426 -2.82 -0.24 28.10
CA ALA A 426 -1.91 0.54 28.94
C ALA A 426 -0.45 0.17 28.66
N ARG A 427 -0.13 -1.13 28.60
CA ARG A 427 1.24 -1.60 28.37
C ARG A 427 1.78 -1.22 27.01
N LEU A 428 1.01 -1.38 25.94
CA LEU A 428 1.44 -0.99 24.60
C LEU A 428 1.66 0.53 24.49
N ASN A 429 0.84 1.33 25.16
CA ASN A 429 1.05 2.78 25.23
C ASN A 429 2.37 3.14 25.91
N GLU A 430 2.75 2.48 27.00
CA GLU A 430 4.05 2.66 27.65
C GLU A 430 5.22 2.31 26.72
N LEU A 431 5.17 1.14 26.07
CA LEU A 431 6.22 0.67 25.15
C LEU A 431 6.38 1.60 23.95
N VAL A 432 5.26 2.04 23.35
CA VAL A 432 5.30 2.95 22.19
C VAL A 432 5.76 4.34 22.60
N ALA A 433 5.35 4.85 23.76
CA ALA A 433 5.84 6.12 24.30
C ALA A 433 7.37 6.09 24.50
N ASP A 434 7.92 5.01 25.02
CA ASP A 434 9.36 4.85 25.18
C ASP A 434 10.08 4.67 23.83
N SER A 435 9.48 3.96 22.88
CA SER A 435 10.04 3.84 21.52
C SER A 435 10.12 5.19 20.80
N LEU A 436 9.18 6.11 21.04
CA LEU A 436 9.24 7.49 20.53
C LEU A 436 10.46 8.24 21.08
N VAL A 437 10.82 8.03 22.35
CA VAL A 437 12.04 8.62 22.95
C VAL A 437 13.29 8.12 22.22
N TYR A 438 13.35 6.82 21.91
CA TYR A 438 14.46 6.27 21.13
C TYR A 438 14.47 6.78 19.68
N CYS A 439 13.31 6.91 19.03
CA CYS A 439 13.22 7.49 17.70
C CYS A 439 13.74 8.94 17.69
N LYS A 440 13.37 9.75 18.70
CA LYS A 440 13.91 11.11 18.87
C LYS A 440 15.43 11.11 19.04
N LYS A 441 15.97 10.24 19.91
CA LYS A 441 17.43 10.12 20.14
C LYS A 441 18.19 9.66 18.91
N ALA A 442 17.58 8.81 18.10
CA ALA A 442 18.13 8.34 16.84
C ALA A 442 17.88 9.31 15.67
N ASN A 443 17.40 10.55 15.92
CA ASN A 443 17.17 11.61 14.93
C ASN A 443 16.18 11.24 13.82
N PHE A 444 15.09 10.54 14.16
CA PHE A 444 13.96 10.35 13.25
C PHE A 444 13.03 11.56 13.24
N ASP A 445 12.43 11.82 12.09
CA ASP A 445 11.51 12.95 11.90
C ASP A 445 10.05 12.54 12.07
N VAL A 446 9.73 11.29 11.70
CA VAL A 446 8.38 10.71 11.78
C VAL A 446 8.47 9.25 12.20
N TYR A 447 7.47 8.79 12.95
CA TYR A 447 7.27 7.38 13.27
C TYR A 447 5.99 6.88 12.61
N ASN A 448 6.11 5.90 11.73
CA ASN A 448 5.04 5.31 10.95
C ASN A 448 4.60 3.99 11.58
N ALA A 449 3.32 3.71 11.50
CA ALA A 449 2.73 2.44 11.89
C ALA A 449 1.54 2.12 10.99
N LEU A 450 1.22 0.84 10.86
CA LEU A 450 -0.01 0.38 10.21
C LEU A 450 -1.10 0.11 11.26
N SER A 451 -2.35 -0.04 10.84
CA SER A 451 -3.45 -0.49 11.70
C SER A 451 -3.40 -1.99 12.04
N LEU A 452 -2.33 -2.70 11.67
CA LEU A 452 -2.15 -4.13 11.93
C LEU A 452 -1.87 -4.46 13.41
N MET A 453 -1.88 -5.75 13.77
CA MET A 453 -1.75 -6.25 15.14
C MET A 453 -2.70 -5.54 16.13
N ASP A 454 -2.22 -5.28 17.34
CA ASP A 454 -2.95 -4.56 18.39
C ASP A 454 -2.74 -3.02 18.30
N ASN A 455 -2.27 -2.51 17.15
CA ASN A 455 -1.92 -1.09 17.00
C ASN A 455 -3.11 -0.16 17.26
N GLY A 456 -4.33 -0.63 17.00
CA GLY A 456 -5.56 0.07 17.34
C GLY A 456 -5.65 0.53 18.80
N LEU A 457 -4.94 -0.13 19.72
CA LEU A 457 -4.98 0.20 21.15
C LEU A 457 -4.17 1.45 21.53
N PHE A 458 -3.18 1.86 20.73
CA PHE A 458 -2.28 2.97 21.09
C PHE A 458 -2.15 4.07 20.03
N LEU A 459 -2.54 3.84 18.77
CA LEU A 459 -2.30 4.80 17.69
C LEU A 459 -2.84 6.20 18.02
N GLU A 460 -4.14 6.32 18.38
CA GLU A 460 -4.74 7.62 18.69
C GLU A 460 -4.18 8.24 19.98
N ASP A 461 -3.99 7.45 21.03
CA ASP A 461 -3.47 7.90 22.33
C ASP A 461 -2.02 8.40 22.24
N GLN A 462 -1.20 7.74 21.43
CA GLN A 462 0.17 8.16 21.10
C GLN A 462 0.22 9.22 20.00
N LYS A 463 -0.93 9.77 19.59
CA LYS A 463 -1.09 10.88 18.63
C LYS A 463 -0.62 10.52 17.21
N PHE A 464 -0.66 9.25 16.83
CA PHE A 464 -0.52 8.87 15.43
C PHE A 464 -1.74 9.37 14.66
N GLY A 465 -1.50 10.18 13.64
CA GLY A 465 -2.54 10.68 12.76
C GLY A 465 -2.78 9.72 11.59
N PRO A 466 -4.04 9.50 11.17
CA PRO A 466 -4.32 8.66 10.00
C PRO A 466 -3.68 9.26 8.74
N GLY A 467 -2.94 8.43 8.00
CA GLY A 467 -2.45 8.71 6.65
C GLY A 467 -3.53 8.49 5.60
N ASP A 468 -3.24 8.88 4.36
CA ASP A 468 -4.05 8.61 3.17
C ASP A 468 -3.70 7.27 2.51
N GLY A 469 -2.47 6.79 2.73
CA GLY A 469 -1.99 5.50 2.24
C GLY A 469 -2.68 4.30 2.90
N GLN A 470 -3.06 3.34 2.07
CA GLN A 470 -3.45 1.99 2.47
C GLN A 470 -2.43 0.97 1.97
N LEU A 471 -2.30 -0.13 2.71
CA LEU A 471 -1.52 -1.29 2.34
C LEU A 471 -2.45 -2.48 2.19
N HIS A 472 -2.54 -3.00 0.97
CA HIS A 472 -3.34 -4.18 0.66
C HIS A 472 -2.45 -5.41 0.68
N TYR A 473 -2.90 -6.46 1.36
CA TYR A 473 -2.24 -7.75 1.43
C TYR A 473 -2.84 -8.70 0.41
N TYR A 474 -1.99 -9.41 -0.32
CA TYR A 474 -2.39 -10.36 -1.35
C TYR A 474 -1.65 -11.68 -1.19
N LEU A 475 -2.32 -12.75 -1.58
CA LEU A 475 -1.77 -14.10 -1.62
C LEU A 475 -1.81 -14.59 -3.06
N PHE A 476 -0.66 -14.99 -3.57
CA PHE A 476 -0.54 -15.65 -4.87
C PHE A 476 -0.72 -17.16 -4.69
N ASN A 477 -1.55 -17.76 -5.53
CA ASN A 477 -1.88 -19.18 -5.54
C ASN A 477 -2.42 -19.73 -4.20
N TYR A 478 -3.17 -18.90 -3.47
CA TYR A 478 -3.83 -19.32 -2.23
C TYR A 478 -5.14 -18.56 -2.03
N LYS A 479 -6.20 -19.30 -1.72
CA LYS A 479 -7.52 -18.77 -1.39
C LYS A 479 -7.62 -18.70 0.14
N ALA A 480 -7.94 -17.53 0.67
CA ALA A 480 -8.11 -17.29 2.11
C ALA A 480 -9.38 -16.48 2.37
N ASN A 481 -10.04 -16.71 3.51
CA ASN A 481 -11.13 -15.84 3.95
C ASN A 481 -10.58 -14.45 4.30
N PRO A 482 -11.38 -13.37 4.14
CA PRO A 482 -10.95 -12.02 4.51
C PRO A 482 -10.45 -11.94 5.95
N ILE A 483 -9.37 -11.18 6.17
CA ILE A 483 -8.78 -10.94 7.48
C ILE A 483 -8.94 -9.47 7.85
N ALA A 484 -9.37 -9.19 9.07
CA ALA A 484 -9.53 -7.82 9.56
C ALA A 484 -8.17 -7.10 9.56
N GLY A 485 -8.10 -5.91 8.97
CA GLY A 485 -6.87 -5.11 8.89
C GLY A 485 -6.78 -3.98 9.93
N GLY A 486 -7.62 -4.00 10.96
CA GLY A 486 -7.67 -2.97 12.01
C GLY A 486 -8.37 -1.67 11.62
N VAL A 487 -9.19 -1.69 10.56
CA VAL A 487 -10.06 -0.58 10.18
C VAL A 487 -11.51 -1.02 9.97
N ASP A 488 -12.45 -0.15 10.31
CA ASP A 488 -13.88 -0.34 10.11
C ASP A 488 -14.28 -0.13 8.63
N LYS A 489 -15.55 -0.38 8.32
CA LYS A 489 -16.12 -0.18 6.98
C LYS A 489 -16.03 1.26 6.44
N ARG A 490 -15.71 2.24 7.30
CA ARG A 490 -15.51 3.65 6.95
C ARG A 490 -14.03 4.02 6.95
N ASN A 491 -13.14 3.04 6.94
CA ASN A 491 -11.68 3.20 6.98
C ASN A 491 -11.21 3.97 8.23
N ARG A 492 -11.94 3.88 9.34
CA ARG A 492 -11.54 4.42 10.66
C ARG A 492 -10.91 3.31 11.48
N LEU A 493 -10.08 3.66 12.45
CA LEU A 493 -9.42 2.69 13.31
C LEU A 493 -10.48 1.82 14.02
N ASP A 494 -10.36 0.49 13.95
CA ASP A 494 -11.20 -0.42 14.71
C ASP A 494 -10.50 -0.81 16.01
N THR A 495 -10.83 -0.10 17.09
CA THR A 495 -10.28 -0.37 18.42
C THR A 495 -10.95 -1.56 19.11
N GLU A 496 -12.08 -2.03 18.60
CA GLU A 496 -12.87 -3.11 19.20
C GLU A 496 -12.39 -4.48 18.75
N ASN A 497 -12.35 -4.69 17.44
CA ASN A 497 -11.98 -5.98 16.83
C ASN A 497 -10.50 -6.05 16.43
N LEU A 498 -9.81 -4.91 16.37
CA LEU A 498 -8.40 -4.81 16.00
C LEU A 498 -8.10 -5.50 14.65
N SER A 499 -6.86 -5.93 14.44
CA SER A 499 -6.42 -6.58 13.21
C SER A 499 -6.11 -8.06 13.44
N GLY A 500 -6.47 -8.90 12.47
CA GLY A 500 -5.99 -10.28 12.36
C GLY A 500 -4.65 -10.39 11.63
N ILE A 501 -4.07 -9.27 11.17
CA ILE A 501 -2.77 -9.24 10.50
C ILE A 501 -1.66 -9.09 11.53
N GLY A 502 -0.90 -10.15 11.75
CA GLY A 502 0.38 -10.19 12.48
C GLY A 502 1.60 -10.26 11.57
N PHE A 503 1.40 -10.24 10.25
CA PHE A 503 2.47 -10.13 9.27
C PHE A 503 2.73 -8.66 8.96
N ASP A 504 3.89 -8.15 9.37
CA ASP A 504 4.42 -6.86 8.92
C ASP A 504 5.50 -7.04 7.85
N ILE A 505 5.50 -6.14 6.86
CA ILE A 505 6.36 -6.23 5.70
C ILE A 505 7.77 -5.72 6.00
N LYS A 506 8.78 -6.38 5.43
CA LYS A 506 10.19 -6.12 5.73
C LYS A 506 10.72 -4.85 5.06
N THR A 507 10.06 -4.37 4.01
CA THR A 507 10.34 -3.08 3.35
C THR A 507 9.05 -2.39 2.99
N GLY A 508 8.78 -1.22 3.59
CA GLY A 508 7.54 -0.49 3.38
C GLY A 508 7.26 -0.20 1.90
N THR A 509 6.15 -0.70 1.37
CA THR A 509 5.84 -0.67 -0.08
C THR A 509 4.85 0.40 -0.50
N ALA A 510 4.24 1.11 0.44
CA ALA A 510 3.12 1.99 0.16
C ALA A 510 3.44 3.45 0.44
N ARG A 511 2.78 4.29 -0.37
CA ARG A 511 2.89 5.75 -0.36
C ARG A 511 2.63 6.28 1.05
N THR A 512 3.61 6.97 1.64
CA THR A 512 3.45 7.66 2.92
C THR A 512 3.53 9.17 2.67
N GLY A 513 2.39 9.84 2.55
CA GLY A 513 2.36 11.30 2.48
C GLY A 513 0.93 11.80 2.61
N ARG A 514 0.60 12.49 3.72
CA ARG A 514 -0.69 13.16 3.84
C ARG A 514 -0.79 14.28 2.81
N THR A 515 -1.48 14.06 1.71
CA THR A 515 -2.02 15.17 0.90
C THR A 515 -3.51 15.30 1.20
N VAL A 516 -3.89 16.39 1.88
CA VAL A 516 -5.27 16.88 1.83
C VAL A 516 -5.26 18.02 0.83
N ALA A 517 -6.14 17.91 -0.17
CA ALA A 517 -6.47 18.97 -1.11
C ALA A 517 -6.62 20.31 -0.38
N GLY A 518 -5.80 21.30 -0.78
CA GLY A 518 -5.89 22.66 -0.27
C GLY A 518 -4.54 23.27 0.11
N TYR A 519 -3.64 23.43 -0.86
CA TYR A 519 -2.52 24.36 -0.74
C TYR A 519 -2.44 25.31 -1.94
N GLN A 520 -3.54 26.01 -2.21
CA GLN A 520 -3.45 27.34 -2.80
C GLN A 520 -3.33 28.35 -1.66
N ALA A 521 -2.10 28.68 -1.25
CA ALA A 521 -1.78 29.99 -0.67
C ALA A 521 -0.27 30.18 -0.45
N ARG A 522 0.28 31.14 -1.21
CA ARG A 522 1.44 31.99 -0.89
C ARG A 522 2.84 31.40 -1.07
N LEU A 523 3.17 31.09 -2.31
CA LEU A 523 4.44 31.55 -2.90
C LEU A 523 4.05 32.46 -4.08
N GLY A 524 4.90 33.44 -4.40
CA GLY A 524 4.58 34.58 -5.28
C GLY A 524 3.85 34.18 -6.56
N THR A 525 2.93 35.04 -6.98
CA THR A 525 2.15 34.93 -8.22
C THR A 525 3.05 34.72 -9.44
N SER A 526 3.24 33.46 -9.85
CA SER A 526 3.32 33.11 -11.26
C SER A 526 1.92 32.67 -11.68
N VAL A 527 1.30 33.44 -12.57
CA VAL A 527 0.04 33.06 -13.22
C VAL A 527 0.46 32.14 -14.37
N MET A 528 0.33 30.82 -14.20
CA MET A 528 0.56 29.86 -15.29
C MET A 528 -0.56 30.01 -16.32
N CYS A 529 -0.21 30.15 -17.60
CA CYS A 529 -1.21 30.27 -18.67
C CYS A 529 -1.91 28.90 -18.88
N GLN A 530 -3.24 28.88 -18.88
CA GLN A 530 -4.02 27.67 -19.09
C GLN A 530 -4.36 27.51 -20.57
N TYR A 531 -4.12 26.30 -21.10
CA TYR A 531 -4.29 25.98 -22.51
C TYR A 531 -5.32 24.84 -22.70
N MET A 532 -6.25 24.98 -23.66
CA MET A 532 -7.27 23.98 -24.01
C MET A 532 -7.01 23.35 -25.38
N LEU A 533 -7.10 22.02 -25.46
CA LEU A 533 -6.98 21.26 -26.72
C LEU A 533 -8.36 20.92 -27.29
N LEU A 534 -8.56 21.23 -28.57
CA LEU A 534 -9.78 20.89 -29.32
C LEU A 534 -9.63 19.50 -29.96
N LYS A 535 -10.61 18.62 -29.71
CA LYS A 535 -10.75 17.36 -30.45
C LYS A 535 -11.79 17.50 -31.55
N TRP A 536 -11.45 17.12 -32.78
CA TRP A 536 -12.39 17.09 -33.90
C TRP A 536 -12.52 15.67 -34.44
N TYR A 537 -13.65 15.38 -35.08
CA TYR A 537 -13.99 14.04 -35.54
C TYR A 537 -13.67 13.85 -37.02
N CYS A 538 -12.97 12.77 -37.35
CA CYS A 538 -12.71 12.41 -38.74
C CYS A 538 -13.83 11.53 -39.30
N ASP A 539 -14.54 12.03 -40.31
CA ASP A 539 -15.66 11.31 -40.94
C ASP A 539 -15.21 10.12 -41.80
N GLY A 540 -13.95 10.12 -42.29
CA GLY A 540 -13.39 9.04 -43.09
C GLY A 540 -13.05 7.76 -42.32
N CYS A 541 -12.36 7.87 -41.18
CA CYS A 541 -11.92 6.71 -40.38
C CYS A 541 -12.70 6.53 -39.07
N GLY A 542 -13.61 7.45 -38.73
CA GLY A 542 -14.42 7.41 -37.51
C GLY A 542 -13.63 7.61 -36.21
N ALA A 543 -12.44 8.21 -36.28
CA ALA A 543 -11.56 8.46 -35.14
C ALA A 543 -11.53 9.95 -34.77
N TRP A 544 -11.30 10.24 -33.49
CA TRP A 544 -11.14 11.60 -32.96
C TRP A 544 -9.67 12.01 -32.99
N TYR A 545 -9.39 13.18 -33.56
CA TYR A 545 -8.06 13.78 -33.64
C TYR A 545 -7.99 15.02 -32.76
N THR A 546 -6.81 15.30 -32.21
CA THR A 546 -6.58 16.48 -31.37
C THR A 546 -5.90 17.53 -32.26
N SER A 547 -6.46 18.73 -32.37
CA SER A 547 -5.83 19.80 -33.14
C SER A 547 -4.63 20.37 -32.39
N ASP A 548 -3.64 20.85 -33.14
CA ASP A 548 -2.52 21.62 -32.60
C ASP A 548 -2.95 23.05 -32.19
N ASP A 549 -4.15 23.48 -32.61
CA ASP A 549 -4.71 24.78 -32.24
C ASP A 549 -5.20 24.78 -30.78
N VAL A 550 -4.65 25.71 -30.01
CA VAL A 550 -4.92 25.87 -28.58
C VAL A 550 -5.81 27.08 -28.34
N LYS A 551 -6.92 26.90 -27.62
CA LYS A 551 -7.77 28.03 -27.19
C LYS A 551 -7.21 28.61 -25.90
N ILE A 552 -6.88 29.90 -25.90
CA ILE A 552 -6.27 30.63 -24.77
C ILE A 552 -7.37 31.32 -23.97
N GLU A 553 -7.45 31.06 -22.67
CA GLU A 553 -8.18 31.94 -21.73
C GLU A 553 -7.18 32.55 -20.73
N ASP A 554 -7.13 33.89 -20.73
CA ASP A 554 -6.51 34.82 -19.78
C ASP A 554 -5.06 34.57 -19.31
N CYS A 555 -4.11 35.29 -19.91
CA CYS A 555 -2.75 35.46 -19.37
C CYS A 555 -2.23 36.89 -19.61
N GLU A 556 -2.00 37.67 -18.55
CA GLU A 556 -1.49 39.06 -18.63
C GLU A 556 0.05 39.15 -18.75
N ALA A 557 0.77 38.02 -18.81
CA ALA A 557 2.23 37.99 -18.90
C ALA A 557 2.69 37.38 -20.24
N PHE A 558 2.83 38.23 -21.26
CA PHE A 558 3.51 37.88 -22.51
C PHE A 558 4.89 38.53 -22.59
N LEU A 559 5.90 37.77 -23.02
CA LEU A 559 7.11 38.34 -23.61
C LEU A 559 6.77 38.86 -25.02
N GLU A 560 7.45 39.92 -25.47
CA GLU A 560 7.18 40.61 -26.76
C GLU A 560 7.24 39.71 -28.02
N ASN A 561 7.68 38.45 -27.90
CA ASN A 561 7.82 37.48 -28.98
C ASN A 561 6.64 36.49 -29.12
N GLY A 562 5.65 36.49 -28.22
CA GLY A 562 4.49 35.61 -28.36
C GLY A 562 4.59 34.22 -27.73
N GLU A 563 5.56 33.95 -26.84
CA GLU A 563 5.76 32.63 -26.22
C GLU A 563 5.78 32.70 -24.68
N CYS A 564 5.29 31.64 -24.00
CA CYS A 564 5.28 31.49 -22.54
C CYS A 564 5.98 30.18 -22.12
N ASP A 565 6.98 30.27 -21.24
CA ASP A 565 7.87 29.17 -20.83
C ASP A 565 7.29 28.26 -19.71
N GLU A 566 6.12 28.58 -19.17
CA GLU A 566 5.43 27.77 -18.13
C GLU A 566 4.07 27.25 -18.66
N GLN A 567 4.04 26.01 -19.15
CA GLN A 567 2.85 25.35 -19.71
C GLN A 567 2.22 24.37 -18.71
N ASP A 568 0.91 24.49 -18.45
CA ASP A 568 0.13 23.49 -17.72
C ASP A 568 -1.17 23.17 -18.49
N PHE A 569 -1.41 21.89 -18.78
CA PHE A 569 -2.53 21.42 -19.62
C PHE A 569 -3.71 21.00 -18.74
N VAL A 570 -4.86 21.70 -18.87
CA VAL A 570 -5.93 21.57 -17.87
C VAL A 570 -7.18 20.85 -18.38
N ARG A 571 -7.51 20.88 -19.69
CA ARG A 571 -8.76 20.24 -20.19
C ARG A 571 -8.79 19.98 -21.70
N GLU A 572 -9.47 18.90 -22.11
CA GLU A 572 -9.83 18.59 -23.50
C GLU A 572 -11.33 18.87 -23.74
N GLU A 573 -11.68 19.51 -24.85
CA GLU A 573 -13.07 19.77 -25.25
C GLU A 573 -13.34 19.21 -26.66
N ARG A 574 -14.51 18.59 -26.86
CA ARG A 574 -14.92 18.03 -28.16
C ARG A 574 -15.54 19.14 -29.01
N SER A 575 -14.98 19.35 -30.19
CA SER A 575 -15.53 20.19 -31.24
C SER A 575 -16.70 19.49 -31.92
N ASP A 576 -17.73 20.25 -32.27
CA ASP A 576 -18.84 19.80 -33.12
C ASP A 576 -18.46 19.82 -34.63
N ALA A 577 -17.24 20.24 -34.97
CA ALA A 577 -16.76 20.27 -36.35
C ALA A 577 -16.23 18.89 -36.80
N GLY A 578 -16.76 18.38 -37.91
CA GLY A 578 -16.29 17.19 -38.62
C GLY A 578 -15.37 17.54 -39.81
N GLY A 579 -14.43 16.66 -40.13
CA GLY A 579 -13.49 16.80 -41.25
C GLY A 579 -12.87 15.46 -41.68
N PHE A 580 -11.86 15.49 -42.56
CA PHE A 580 -11.06 14.31 -42.92
C PHE A 580 -9.62 14.48 -42.46
N CYS A 581 -9.02 13.46 -41.83
CA CYS A 581 -7.61 13.48 -41.46
C CYS A 581 -6.71 13.33 -42.70
N ASP A 582 -5.44 13.71 -42.59
CA ASP A 582 -4.50 13.70 -43.71
C ASP A 582 -4.38 12.30 -44.37
N ASP A 583 -4.48 11.24 -43.57
CA ASP A 583 -4.48 9.85 -44.06
C ASP A 583 -5.77 9.50 -44.84
N CYS A 584 -6.91 10.12 -44.50
CA CYS A 584 -8.18 9.93 -45.22
C CYS A 584 -8.36 10.90 -46.39
N MET A 585 -7.62 12.02 -46.43
CA MET A 585 -7.63 12.94 -47.55
C MET A 585 -6.93 12.35 -48.77
N ALA A 586 -5.92 11.50 -48.56
CA ALA A 586 -5.16 10.84 -49.63
C ALA A 586 -6.01 9.88 -50.50
N ASP A 587 -7.07 9.27 -49.93
CA ASP A 587 -7.95 8.33 -50.63
C ASP A 587 -9.14 9.02 -51.35
N SER A 588 -9.25 10.35 -51.28
CA SER A 588 -10.34 11.13 -51.87
C SER A 588 -9.96 11.91 -53.14
N ALA A 589 -8.73 11.74 -53.61
CA ALA A 589 -8.22 12.33 -54.84
C ALA A 589 -7.98 11.24 -55.91
N ASP A 590 -9.07 10.64 -56.38
CA ASP A 590 -9.18 10.00 -57.70
C ASP A 590 -10.60 10.19 -58.27
#